data_AF-A0A026W794-F1
#
_entry.id   AF-A0A026W794-F1
#
_cell.length_a   1.000
_cell.length_b   1.000
_cell.length_c   1.000
_cell.angle_alpha   90.00
_cell.angle_beta   90.00
_cell.angle_gamma   90.00
#
_symmetry.space_group_name_H-M   'P 1'
#
loop_
_entity.id
_entity.type
_entity.pdbx_description
1 polymer ?
#
loop_
_entity_poly.entity_id
_entity_poly.type
_entity_poly.pdbx_seq_one_letter_code
_entity_poly.pdbx_strand_id
1 'polypeptide(L)'
;GTSIQILSLRKLDNSDAGFTKWKFMSIATWGEDPRGTWILDIFDEIGPEQNNGTIGVFTLILHGTTQIPAYRRNGPRIYNEEYNRIRKTVRNAALFRIPL
;
A
#
# COMPACT_ATOMS: atom_id res chain seq x y z
N GLY A 1 -9.35 -4.31 -7.51
CA GLY A 1 -8.65 -3.23 -6.79
C GLY A 1 -7.40 -3.79 -6.16
N THR A 2 -6.40 -2.95 -5.93
CA THR A 2 -5.14 -3.32 -5.27
C THR A 2 -5.33 -3.32 -3.76
N SER A 3 -5.01 -4.43 -3.11
CA SER A 3 -5.02 -4.55 -1.64
C SER A 3 -3.62 -4.32 -1.10
N ILE A 4 -3.52 -3.52 -0.03
CA ILE A 4 -2.25 -3.09 0.56
C ILE A 4 -2.32 -3.14 2.08
N GLN A 5 -1.30 -3.73 2.71
CA GLN A 5 -1.13 -3.67 4.15
C GLN A 5 -0.31 -2.43 4.50
N ILE A 6 -0.95 -1.44 5.13
CA ILE A 6 -0.30 -0.17 5.52
C ILE A 6 0.28 -0.20 6.95
N LEU A 7 -0.11 -1.19 7.75
CA LEU A 7 0.45 -1.46 9.06
C LEU A 7 0.41 -2.97 9.31
N SER A 8 1.57 -3.56 9.65
CA SER A 8 1.65 -4.93 10.15
C SER A 8 1.48 -4.97 11.65
N LEU A 9 1.10 -6.14 12.17
CA LEU A 9 1.12 -6.44 13.59
C LEU A 9 2.49 -6.10 14.21
N ARG A 10 2.47 -5.46 15.38
CA ARG A 10 3.68 -5.12 16.16
C ARG A 10 3.59 -5.77 17.54
N LYS A 11 4.02 -7.03 17.65
CA LYS A 11 3.86 -7.86 18.87
C LYS A 11 4.41 -7.26 20.18
N LEU A 12 5.33 -6.29 20.08
CA LEU A 12 5.99 -5.66 21.23
C LEU A 12 5.48 -4.23 21.48
N ASP A 13 4.51 -3.77 20.69
CA ASP A 13 3.90 -2.45 20.85
C ASP A 13 2.71 -2.55 21.81
N ASN A 14 2.94 -2.18 23.07
CA ASN A 14 1.93 -2.19 24.13
C ASN A 14 1.39 -0.78 24.43
N SER A 15 1.49 0.16 23.48
CA SER A 15 1.05 1.54 23.68
C SER A 15 -0.48 1.68 23.60
N ASP A 16 -1.05 2.47 24.52
CA ASP A 16 -2.45 2.88 24.54
C ASP A 16 -2.71 4.21 23.82
N ALA A 17 -1.66 4.86 23.28
CA ALA A 17 -1.76 6.19 22.67
C ALA A 17 -2.46 6.20 21.30
N GLY A 18 -2.56 5.04 20.64
CA GLY A 18 -3.14 4.89 19.30
C GLY A 18 -2.46 5.76 18.24
N PHE A 19 -3.22 6.17 17.23
CA PHE A 19 -2.72 6.94 16.08
C PHE A 19 -3.32 8.35 16.02
N THR A 20 -2.70 9.30 16.72
CA THR A 20 -3.15 10.69 16.71
C THR A 20 -2.56 11.45 15.53
N LYS A 21 -3.39 11.85 14.57
CA LYS A 21 -2.99 12.58 13.34
C LYS A 21 -1.87 11.89 12.56
N TRP A 22 -1.78 10.57 12.68
CA TRP A 22 -0.77 9.77 12.02
C TRP A 22 -1.09 9.63 10.53
N LYS A 23 -0.04 9.60 9.69
CA LYS A 23 -0.18 9.44 8.24
C LYS A 23 0.43 8.11 7.81
N PHE A 24 -0.43 7.18 7.40
CA PHE A 24 -0.02 6.01 6.64
C PHE A 24 0.09 6.38 5.16
N MET A 25 1.06 5.78 4.45
CA MET A 25 1.32 6.06 3.05
C MET A 25 1.66 4.76 2.31
N SER A 26 1.25 4.67 1.05
CA SER A 26 1.70 3.63 0.13
C SER A 26 1.84 4.18 -1.28
N ILE A 27 2.73 3.57 -2.06
CA ILE A 27 2.89 3.82 -3.50
C ILE A 27 2.39 2.64 -4.36
N ALA A 28 1.82 1.60 -3.74
CA ALA A 28 1.49 0.37 -4.44
C ALA A 28 0.39 0.53 -5.50
N THR A 29 -0.45 1.56 -5.37
CA THR A 29 -1.50 1.91 -6.34
C THR A 29 -1.04 2.90 -7.42
N TRP A 30 0.27 3.08 -7.61
CA TRP A 30 0.80 4.15 -8.45
C TRP A 30 0.31 4.10 -9.91
N GLY A 31 -0.49 5.11 -10.25
CA GLY A 31 -1.05 5.34 -11.58
C GLY A 31 -2.17 4.36 -11.96
N GLU A 32 -2.81 3.76 -10.96
CA GLU A 32 -4.21 3.39 -11.07
C GLU A 32 -5.09 4.65 -11.18
N ASP A 33 -6.30 4.48 -11.72
CA ASP A 33 -7.34 5.50 -11.66
C ASP A 33 -7.93 5.50 -10.24
N PRO A 34 -7.89 6.63 -9.51
CA PRO A 34 -8.34 6.64 -8.12
C PRO A 34 -9.88 6.66 -7.98
N ARG A 35 -10.62 6.80 -9.08
CA ARG A 35 -12.09 6.85 -9.06
C ARG A 35 -12.67 5.48 -8.70
N GLY A 36 -13.53 5.47 -7.70
CA GLY A 36 -14.22 4.26 -7.24
C GLY A 36 -14.31 4.22 -5.72
N THR A 37 -14.60 3.03 -5.21
CA THR A 37 -14.71 2.78 -3.77
C THR A 37 -13.36 2.44 -3.17
N TRP A 38 -13.00 3.16 -2.12
CA TRP A 38 -11.86 2.83 -1.26
C TRP A 38 -12.39 2.17 0.01
N ILE A 39 -11.76 1.08 0.43
CA ILE A 39 -12.12 0.32 1.61
C ILE A 39 -10.92 0.35 2.55
N LEU A 40 -11.17 0.69 3.82
CA LEU A 40 -10.18 0.62 4.88
C LEU A 40 -10.62 -0.48 5.84
N ASP A 41 -9.88 -1.57 5.84
CA ASP A 41 -10.08 -2.67 6.78
C ASP A 41 -9.16 -2.50 7.99
N ILE A 42 -9.71 -2.65 9.19
CA ILE A 42 -9.00 -2.57 10.46
C ILE A 42 -9.35 -3.82 11.25
N PHE A 43 -8.32 -4.53 11.68
CA PHE A 43 -8.45 -5.79 12.41
C PHE A 43 -7.68 -5.72 13.72
N ASP A 44 -8.27 -6.29 14.77
CA ASP A 44 -7.60 -6.60 16.02
C ASP A 44 -7.34 -8.12 16.04
N GLU A 45 -6.11 -8.51 15.73
CA GLU A 45 -5.73 -9.92 15.55
C GLU A 45 -4.86 -10.47 16.68
N ILE A 46 -4.21 -9.60 17.46
CA ILE A 46 -3.28 -10.00 18.54
C ILE A 46 -3.45 -9.12 19.77
N GLY A 47 -3.26 -9.73 20.94
CA GLY A 47 -3.32 -9.05 22.23
C GLY A 47 -4.48 -9.55 23.09
N PRO A 48 -4.76 -8.87 24.20
CA PRO A 48 -5.87 -9.20 25.08
C PRO A 48 -7.22 -9.09 24.36
N GLU A 49 -8.14 -10.01 24.61
CA GLU A 49 -9.52 -9.95 24.07
C GLU A 49 -10.31 -8.71 24.52
N GLN A 50 -9.80 -8.00 25.53
CA GLN A 50 -10.39 -6.78 26.06
C GLN A 50 -9.90 -5.51 25.35
N ASN A 51 -9.02 -5.66 24.37
CA ASN A 51 -8.62 -4.56 23.49
C ASN A 51 -9.87 -3.86 22.95
N ASN A 52 -9.86 -2.54 23.06
CA ASN A 52 -10.94 -1.70 22.59
C ASN A 52 -10.38 -0.37 22.09
N GLY A 53 -11.18 0.31 21.29
CA GLY A 53 -10.81 1.61 20.75
C GLY A 53 -11.94 2.19 19.92
N THR A 54 -11.72 3.40 19.42
CA THR A 54 -12.66 4.06 18.52
C THR A 54 -11.90 4.60 17.33
N ILE A 55 -12.48 4.42 16.14
CA ILE A 55 -11.96 5.06 14.93
C ILE A 55 -12.51 6.48 14.90
N GLY A 56 -11.60 7.45 15.06
CA GLY A 56 -11.93 8.86 14.93
C GLY A 56 -12.06 9.28 13.46
N VAL A 57 -11.83 10.57 13.20
CA VAL A 57 -11.81 11.10 11.83
C VAL A 57 -10.71 10.40 11.03
N PHE A 58 -11.09 9.83 9.89
CA PHE A 58 -10.15 9.33 8.89
C PHE A 58 -10.20 10.23 7.65
N THR A 59 -9.09 10.31 6.93
CA THR A 59 -9.00 11.10 5.69
C THR A 59 -8.16 10.34 4.68
N LEU A 60 -8.73 10.09 3.51
CA LEU A 60 -7.99 9.57 2.36
C LEU A 60 -7.42 10.75 1.57
N ILE A 61 -6.10 10.78 1.43
CA ILE A 61 -5.39 11.79 0.64
C ILE A 61 -4.79 11.11 -0.59
N LEU A 62 -5.19 11.57 -1.77
CA LEU A 62 -4.74 11.05 -3.05
C LEU A 62 -3.77 12.02 -3.70
N HIS A 63 -2.58 11.52 -4.04
CA HIS A 63 -1.57 12.27 -4.76
C HIS A 63 -1.44 11.71 -6.18
N GLY A 64 -1.45 12.60 -7.17
CA GLY A 64 -1.34 12.21 -8.57
C GLY A 64 -1.28 13.40 -9.50
N THR A 65 -1.41 13.12 -10.79
CA THR A 65 -1.50 14.14 -11.83
C THR A 65 -2.94 14.26 -12.30
N THR A 66 -3.36 15.48 -12.68
CA THR A 66 -4.72 15.73 -13.21
C THR A 66 -4.96 15.03 -14.55
N GLN A 67 -3.90 14.88 -15.35
CA GLN A 67 -3.94 14.25 -16.67
C GLN A 67 -3.03 13.03 -16.70
N ILE A 68 -3.38 12.05 -17.54
CA ILE A 68 -2.54 10.88 -17.79
C ILE A 68 -1.22 11.35 -18.45
N PRO A 69 -0.05 11.04 -17.85
CA PRO A 69 1.23 11.41 -18.45
C PRO A 69 1.42 10.83 -19.84
N ALA A 70 2.10 11.56 -20.74
CA ALA A 70 2.30 11.15 -22.13
C ALA A 70 2.85 9.72 -22.27
N TYR A 71 3.80 9.33 -21.41
CA TYR A 71 4.41 8.00 -21.41
C TYR A 71 3.46 6.86 -21.00
N ARG A 72 2.28 7.16 -20.44
CA ARG A 72 1.24 6.18 -20.09
C ARG A 72 0.07 6.13 -21.08
N ARG A 73 -0.01 7.06 -22.04
CA ARG A 73 -1.16 7.13 -22.98
C ARG A 73 -1.33 5.85 -23.79
N ASN A 74 -0.24 5.17 -24.10
CA ASN A 74 -0.23 3.96 -24.93
C ASN A 74 0.04 2.68 -24.12
N GLY A 75 -0.24 2.69 -22.81
CA GLY A 75 -0.03 1.54 -21.92
C GLY A 75 1.14 1.72 -20.94
N PRO A 76 1.75 0.61 -20.47
CA PRO A 76 2.84 0.66 -19.50
C PRO A 76 4.03 1.48 -20.01
N ARG A 77 4.73 2.15 -19.09
CA ARG A 77 5.95 2.88 -19.41
C ARG A 77 6.97 1.94 -20.07
N ILE A 78 7.41 2.30 -21.28
CA ILE A 78 8.49 1.62 -21.99
C ILE A 78 9.81 2.18 -21.43
N TYR A 79 10.50 1.38 -20.64
CA TYR A 79 11.88 1.67 -20.19
C TYR A 79 12.89 1.16 -21.23
N ASN A 80 14.15 1.56 -21.11
CA ASN A 80 15.21 1.05 -21.98
C ASN A 80 15.40 -0.48 -21.82
N GLU A 81 16.03 -1.11 -22.81
CA GLU A 81 16.18 -2.57 -22.85
C GLU A 81 16.96 -3.11 -21.64
N GLU A 82 17.97 -2.38 -21.20
CA GLU A 82 18.80 -2.75 -20.04
C GLU A 82 17.97 -2.81 -18.74
N TYR A 83 17.16 -1.78 -18.47
CA TYR A 83 16.28 -1.76 -17.30
C TYR A 83 15.24 -2.89 -17.36
N ASN A 84 14.63 -3.10 -18.54
CA ASN A 84 13.64 -4.16 -18.72
C ASN A 84 14.26 -5.56 -18.52
N ARG A 85 15.50 -5.77 -18.98
CA ARG A 85 16.25 -7.01 -18.77
C ARG A 85 16.44 -7.28 -17.28
N ILE A 86 16.99 -6.32 -16.54
CA ILE A 86 17.22 -6.45 -15.09
C ILE A 86 15.91 -6.69 -14.35
N ARG A 87 14.86 -5.93 -14.66
CA ARG A 87 13.55 -6.06 -14.01
C ARG A 87 12.91 -7.43 -14.24
N LYS A 88 13.01 -7.99 -15.45
CA LYS A 88 12.50 -9.33 -15.77
C LYS A 88 13.27 -10.40 -14.99
N THR A 89 14.59 -10.30 -14.94
CA THR A 89 15.43 -11.21 -14.15
C THR A 89 15.06 -11.18 -12.66
N VAL A 90 14.91 -9.99 -12.07
CA VAL A 90 14.54 -9.83 -10.65
C VAL A 90 13.15 -10.36 -10.36
N ARG A 91 12.13 -10.10 -11.21
CA ARG A 91 10.79 -10.67 -11.02
C ARG A 91 10.79 -12.20 -11.08
N ASN A 92 11.57 -12.78 -11.99
CA ASN A 92 11.66 -14.23 -12.12
C ASN A 92 12.41 -14.85 -10.93
N ALA A 93 13.39 -14.13 -10.35
CA ALA A 93 14.09 -14.55 -9.14
C ALA A 93 13.24 -14.40 -7.87
N ALA A 94 12.37 -13.38 -7.80
CA ALA A 94 11.48 -13.14 -6.66
C ALA A 94 10.32 -14.14 -6.53
N LEU A 95 10.17 -15.09 -7.47
CA LEU A 95 9.24 -16.22 -7.35
C LEU A 95 9.74 -17.32 -6.38
N PHE A 96 10.98 -17.24 -5.90
CA PHE A 96 11.43 -18.06 -4.78
C PHE A 96 11.00 -17.39 -3.46
N ARG A 97 9.85 -17.86 -2.95
CA ARG A 97 9.23 -17.50 -1.67
C ARG A 97 10.23 -17.16 -0.57
N ILE A 98 10.00 -16.02 0.10
CA ILE A 98 10.33 -15.89 1.52
C ILE A 98 9.27 -16.72 2.27
N PRO A 99 9.62 -17.83 2.93
CA PRO A 99 8.70 -18.47 3.86
C PRO A 99 8.49 -17.52 5.04
N LEU A 100 7.22 -17.32 5.44
CA LEU A 100 6.88 -16.84 6.77
C LEU A 100 7.30 -17.89 7.80
#